data_AF-A0AAF0D1F4-F1
#
_entry.id   AF-A0AAF0D1F4-F1
#
_cell.length_a   1.000
_cell.length_b   1.000
_cell.length_c   1.000
_cell.angle_alpha   90.00
_cell.angle_beta   90.00
_cell.angle_gamma   90.00
#
_symmetry.space_group_name_H-M   'P 1'
#
loop_
_entity.id
_entity.type
_entity.pdbx_description
1 polymer ?
#
loop_
_entity_poly.entity_id
_entity_poly.type
_entity_poly.pdbx_seq_one_letter_code
_entity_poly.pdbx_strand_id
1 'polypeptide(L)'
;MIGEKDIQPILKNLQRFEGVRGVIITTTEGLPISTTIDREKTEKTAALVTSLVGKARSTVKELEEGELKFLTINTSKGEVHVAQEEDYILIVLK
;
A
#
# COMPACT_ATOMS: atom_id res chain seq x y z
N MET A 1 8.11 12.84 -11.89
CA MET A 1 8.57 12.34 -10.58
C MET A 1 7.92 13.18 -9.50
N ILE A 2 7.02 12.58 -8.73
CA ILE A 2 6.44 13.20 -7.53
C ILE A 2 7.59 13.34 -6.51
N GLY A 3 7.83 14.55 -6.01
CA GLY A 3 8.90 14.80 -5.05
C GLY A 3 8.50 14.43 -3.64
N GLU A 4 9.48 14.28 -2.74
CA GLU A 4 9.23 14.04 -1.30
C GLU A 4 8.29 15.10 -0.68
N LYS A 5 8.35 16.34 -1.19
CA LYS A 5 7.48 17.46 -0.77
C LYS A 5 6.00 17.25 -1.11
N ASP A 6 5.69 16.48 -2.14
CA ASP A 6 4.31 16.19 -2.57
C ASP A 6 3.72 15.02 -1.77
N ILE A 7 4.56 14.11 -1.29
CA ILE A 7 4.16 12.89 -0.56
C ILE A 7 3.81 13.19 0.90
N GLN A 8 4.56 14.06 1.57
CA GLN A 8 4.36 14.37 2.99
C GLN A 8 2.96 14.93 3.34
N PRO A 9 2.38 15.87 2.56
CA PRO A 9 1.02 16.33 2.77
C PRO A 9 -0.02 15.21 2.60
N ILE A 10 0.17 14.33 1.61
CA ILE A 10 -0.75 13.21 1.33
C ILE A 10 -0.77 12.25 2.52
N LEU A 11 0.40 11.88 3.05
CA LEU A 11 0.49 11.03 4.24
C LEU A 11 -0.22 11.65 5.45
N LYS A 12 0.01 12.93 5.71
CA LYS A 12 -0.65 13.64 6.81
C LYS A 12 -2.17 13.68 6.63
N ASN A 13 -2.66 13.81 5.41
CA ASN A 13 -4.09 13.77 5.13
C ASN A 13 -4.66 12.36 5.36
N LEU A 14 -3.95 11.30 4.93
CA LEU A 14 -4.37 9.92 5.15
C LEU A 14 -4.40 9.54 6.64
N GLN A 15 -3.44 10.02 7.44
CA GLN A 15 -3.44 9.78 8.89
C GLN A 15 -4.59 10.47 9.64
N ARG A 16 -5.26 11.47 9.05
CA ARG A 16 -6.39 12.16 9.69
C ARG A 16 -7.69 11.39 9.60
N PHE A 17 -7.78 10.37 8.74
CA PHE A 17 -8.97 9.55 8.66
C PHE A 17 -9.11 8.67 9.90
N GLU A 18 -10.33 8.60 10.43
CA GLU A 18 -10.62 7.81 11.61
C GLU A 18 -10.26 6.33 11.40
N GLY A 19 -9.57 5.76 12.39
CA GLY A 19 -9.11 4.38 12.37
C GLY A 19 -7.77 4.16 11.66
N VAL A 20 -7.20 5.15 10.96
CA VAL A 20 -5.88 4.95 10.31
C VAL A 20 -4.78 4.88 11.36
N ARG A 21 -4.17 3.69 11.48
CA ARG A 21 -3.08 3.36 12.41
C ARG A 21 -1.70 3.55 11.78
N GLY A 22 -1.61 3.55 10.45
CA GLY A 22 -0.36 3.77 9.75
C GLY A 22 -0.50 3.75 8.23
N VAL A 23 0.45 4.38 7.56
CA VAL A 23 0.50 4.46 6.10
C VAL A 23 1.93 4.17 5.63
N ILE A 24 2.05 3.36 4.58
CA ILE A 24 3.30 3.08 3.88
C ILE A 24 3.07 3.38 2.40
N ILE A 25 4.04 4.05 1.78
CA ILE A 25 4.12 4.24 0.33
C ILE A 25 5.40 3.56 -0.13
N THR A 26 5.28 2.67 -1.11
CA THR A 26 6.39 1.94 -1.72
C THR A 26 6.34 2.07 -3.23
N THR A 27 7.47 1.88 -3.90
CA THR A 27 7.50 1.63 -5.35
C THR A 27 6.89 0.27 -5.67
N THR A 28 6.56 0.03 -6.93
CA THR A 28 6.16 -1.29 -7.46
C THR A 28 7.28 -2.35 -7.41
N GLU A 29 8.50 -1.97 -7.03
CA GLU A 29 9.64 -2.86 -6.76
C GLU A 29 9.73 -3.27 -5.28
N GLY A 30 8.87 -2.71 -4.42
CA GLY A 30 8.87 -2.99 -2.99
C GLY A 30 9.87 -2.17 -2.18
N LEU A 31 10.37 -1.06 -2.74
CA LEU A 31 11.24 -0.11 -2.03
C LEU A 31 10.40 0.95 -1.31
N PRO A 32 10.47 1.05 0.02
CA PRO A 32 9.75 2.07 0.77
C PRO A 32 10.20 3.48 0.41
N ILE A 33 9.24 4.34 0.08
CA ILE A 33 9.45 5.77 -0.18
C ILE A 33 9.20 6.57 1.09
N SER A 34 8.10 6.28 1.77
CA SER A 34 7.74 6.97 3.00
C SER A 34 6.81 6.12 3.86
N THR A 35 6.87 6.31 5.18
CA THR A 35 6.16 5.49 6.16
C THR A 35 5.89 6.28 7.43
N THR A 36 4.78 5.96 8.09
CA THR A 36 4.42 6.50 9.40
C THR A 36 4.62 5.49 10.52
N ILE A 37 5.20 4.31 10.21
CA ILE A 37 5.47 3.24 11.16
C ILE A 37 6.97 2.91 11.19
N ASP A 38 7.34 1.97 12.05
CA ASP A 38 8.71 1.51 12.20
C ASP A 38 9.35 1.04 10.86
N ARG A 39 10.61 1.39 10.66
CA ARG A 39 11.33 1.22 9.38
C ARG A 39 11.60 -0.26 9.06
N GLU A 40 11.95 -1.06 10.06
CA GLU A 40 12.23 -2.50 9.87
C GLU A 40 10.95 -3.24 9.43
N LYS A 41 9.82 -2.91 10.04
CA LYS A 41 8.52 -3.45 9.62
C LYS A 41 8.12 -2.97 8.23
N THR A 42 8.45 -1.73 7.89
CA THR A 42 8.12 -1.13 6.60
C THR A 42 8.76 -1.89 5.44
N GLU A 43 10.07 -2.17 5.51
CA GLU A 43 10.79 -2.87 4.45
C GLU A 43 10.22 -4.27 4.19
N LYS A 44 10.00 -5.05 5.26
CA LYS A 44 9.42 -6.40 5.17
C LYS A 44 7.99 -6.35 4.60
N THR A 45 7.18 -5.39 5.04
CA THR A 45 5.80 -5.22 4.58
C THR A 45 5.75 -4.83 3.11
N ALA A 46 6.59 -3.88 2.68
CA ALA A 46 6.64 -3.42 1.30
C ALA A 46 6.98 -4.57 0.33
N ALA A 47 7.99 -5.38 0.64
CA ALA A 47 8.36 -6.53 -0.18
C ALA A 47 7.23 -7.57 -0.29
N LEU A 48 6.61 -7.93 0.84
CA LEU A 48 5.52 -8.92 0.87
C LEU A 48 4.27 -8.42 0.15
N VAL A 49 3.85 -7.17 0.38
CA VAL A 49 2.66 -6.59 -0.24
C VAL A 49 2.86 -6.44 -1.74
N THR A 50 4.06 -6.05 -2.19
CA THR A 50 4.36 -5.96 -3.64
C THR A 50 4.21 -7.33 -4.33
N SER A 51 4.75 -8.39 -3.72
CA SER A 51 4.57 -9.77 -4.21
C SER A 51 3.09 -10.19 -4.22
N LEU A 52 2.35 -9.84 -3.17
CA LEU A 52 0.93 -10.13 -3.05
C LEU A 52 0.09 -9.42 -4.12
N VAL A 53 0.35 -8.13 -4.36
CA VAL A 53 -0.30 -7.35 -5.42
C VAL A 53 -0.01 -7.98 -6.79
N GLY A 54 1.24 -8.37 -7.05
CA GLY A 54 1.60 -9.07 -8.28
C GLY A 54 0.80 -10.36 -8.48
N LYS A 55 0.68 -11.18 -7.43
CA LYS A 55 -0.15 -12.40 -7.46
C LYS A 55 -1.63 -12.09 -7.65
N ALA A 56 -2.17 -11.10 -6.92
CA ALA A 56 -3.57 -10.71 -7.01
C ALA A 56 -3.92 -10.22 -8.42
N ARG A 57 -3.05 -9.44 -9.07
CA ARG A 57 -3.24 -9.03 -10.48
C ARG A 57 -3.27 -10.23 -11.41
N SER A 58 -2.35 -11.18 -11.26
CA SER A 58 -2.35 -12.41 -12.05
C SER A 58 -3.63 -13.24 -11.83
N THR A 59 -4.12 -13.32 -10.59
CA THR A 59 -5.37 -14.02 -10.27
C THR A 59 -6.58 -13.33 -10.89
N VAL A 60 -6.71 -12.01 -10.76
CA VAL A 60 -7.82 -11.26 -11.39
C VAL A 60 -7.81 -11.43 -12.90
N LYS A 61 -6.62 -11.41 -13.52
CA LYS A 61 -6.46 -11.67 -14.95
C LYS A 61 -6.93 -13.07 -15.35
N GLU A 62 -6.53 -14.09 -14.59
CA GLU A 62 -6.92 -15.49 -14.87
C GLU A 62 -8.43 -15.72 -14.68
N LEU A 63 -9.05 -15.00 -13.75
CA LEU A 63 -10.50 -15.02 -13.54
C LEU A 63 -11.27 -14.24 -14.61
N GLU A 64 -10.59 -13.52 -15.51
CA GLU A 64 -11.20 -12.63 -16.51
C GLU A 64 -12.09 -11.52 -15.89
N GLU A 65 -11.82 -11.13 -14.63
CA GLU A 65 -12.57 -10.12 -13.86
C GLU A 65 -12.04 -8.69 -14.07
N GLY A 66 -11.40 -8.43 -15.22
CA GLY A 66 -10.86 -7.12 -15.57
C GLY A 66 -9.56 -6.77 -14.84
N GLU A 67 -9.54 -5.64 -14.14
CA GLU A 67 -8.34 -5.08 -13.50
C GLU A 67 -8.46 -4.99 -11.99
N LEU A 68 -7.40 -5.39 -11.28
CA LEU A 68 -7.30 -5.17 -9.84
C LEU A 68 -7.29 -3.67 -9.54
N LYS A 69 -8.36 -3.17 -8.91
CA LYS A 69 -8.44 -1.78 -8.44
C LYS A 69 -8.00 -1.61 -6.99
N PHE A 70 -8.34 -2.58 -6.14
CA PHE A 70 -8.07 -2.49 -4.71
C PHE A 70 -7.95 -3.88 -4.08
N LEU A 71 -7.13 -4.00 -3.03
CA LEU A 71 -6.99 -5.20 -2.24
C LEU A 71 -7.19 -4.88 -0.75
N THR A 72 -8.11 -5.59 -0.11
CA THR A 72 -8.36 -5.49 1.33
C THR A 72 -7.97 -6.79 2.03
N ILE A 73 -7.17 -6.69 3.09
CA ILE A 73 -6.77 -7.80 3.94
C ILE A 73 -7.40 -7.58 5.32
N ASN A 74 -8.35 -8.44 5.68
CA ASN A 74 -8.97 -8.41 7.01
C ASN A 74 -8.09 -9.12 8.03
N THR A 75 -7.85 -8.48 9.17
CA THR A 75 -7.01 -8.98 10.25
C THR A 75 -7.73 -8.85 11.59
N SER A 76 -7.25 -9.54 12.62
CA SER A 76 -7.77 -9.39 13.99
C SER A 76 -7.56 -7.99 14.59
N LYS A 77 -6.74 -7.15 13.96
CA LYS A 77 -6.45 -5.78 14.40
C LYS A 77 -7.14 -4.70 13.57
N GLY A 78 -7.92 -5.09 12.57
CA GLY A 78 -8.54 -4.19 11.59
C GLY A 78 -8.24 -4.61 10.16
N GLU A 79 -8.27 -3.65 9.23
CA GLU A 79 -8.15 -3.87 7.79
C GLU A 79 -6.83 -3.31 7.26
N VAL A 80 -6.23 -4.00 6.30
CA VAL A 80 -5.13 -3.46 5.51
C VAL A 80 -5.63 -3.21 4.11
N HIS A 81 -5.57 -1.95 3.71
CA HIS A 81 -6.04 -1.45 2.44
C HIS A 81 -4.82 -1.23 1.54
N VAL A 82 -4.85 -1.84 0.35
CA VAL A 82 -3.75 -1.78 -0.60
C VAL A 82 -4.27 -1.33 -1.96
N ALA A 83 -3.69 -0.26 -2.48
CA ALA A 83 -3.97 0.27 -3.82
C ALA A 83 -2.66 0.44 -4.58
N GLN A 84 -2.65 0.02 -5.84
CA GLN A 84 -1.53 0.29 -6.75
C GLN A 84 -1.96 1.37 -7.74
N GLU A 85 -1.17 2.44 -7.84
CA GLU A 85 -1.37 3.53 -8.78
C GLU A 85 -0.04 3.88 -9.47
N GLU A 86 -0.01 3.77 -10.79
CA GLU A 86 1.19 3.95 -11.61
C GLU A 86 2.40 3.18 -11.04
N ASP A 87 3.41 3.92 -10.57
CA ASP A 87 4.68 3.40 -10.05
C ASP A 87 4.67 3.20 -8.52
N TYR A 88 3.53 3.38 -7.87
CA TYR A 88 3.40 3.38 -6.42
C TYR A 88 2.39 2.35 -5.91
N ILE A 89 2.65 1.83 -4.71
CA ILE A 89 1.70 1.05 -3.93
C ILE A 89 1.50 1.77 -2.61
N LEU A 90 0.23 2.11 -2.34
CA LEU A 90 -0.24 2.67 -1.09
C LEU A 90 -0.75 1.56 -0.20
N ILE A 91 -0.27 1.52 1.04
CA ILE A 91 -0.66 0.55 2.06
C ILE A 91 -1.16 1.34 3.27
N VAL A 92 -2.42 1.15 3.63
CA VAL A 92 -3.06 1.81 4.77
C VAL A 92 -3.47 0.76 5.78
N LEU A 93 -2.95 0.90 7.00
CA LEU A 93 -3.35 0.11 8.16
C LEU A 93 -4.51 0.81 8.83
N LYS A 94 -5.71 0.23 8.76
CA LYS A 94 -6.92 0.69 9.43
C LYS A 94 -7.26 -0.26 10.58
#